data_AF-A0A949L1X5-F1
#
_entry.id   AF-A0A949L1X5-F1
#
_cell.length_a   1.000
_cell.length_b   1.000
_cell.length_c   1.000
_cell.angle_alpha   90.00
_cell.angle_beta   90.00
_cell.angle_gamma   90.00
#
_symmetry.space_group_name_H-M   'P 1'
#
loop_
_entity.id
_entity.type
_entity.pdbx_description
1 polymer ?
#
loop_
_entity_poly.entity_id
_entity_poly.type
_entity_poly.pdbx_seq_one_letter_code
_entity_poly.pdbx_strand_id
1 'polypeptide(L)'
;MPSKGIILAVVLGVIGLALIPKYINANKKQDTTNNENTAVTVKQTKEESEIVMKEIHLAGGCFWGLEEYMDRLPGVFDVTSGYANGTTENPKYEDVLYKNTGHA
;
A
#
# COMPACT_ATOMS: atom_id res chain seq x y z
N MET A 1 -3.65 42.24 -36.62
CA MET A 1 -3.08 40.89 -36.81
C MET A 1 -1.82 40.79 -35.96
N PRO A 2 -1.83 40.06 -34.84
CA PRO A 2 -0.69 40.00 -33.92
C PRO A 2 0.49 39.32 -34.63
N SER A 3 1.65 39.97 -34.54
CA SER A 3 2.88 39.55 -35.22
C SER A 3 3.31 38.16 -34.75
N LYS A 4 3.76 37.33 -35.71
CA LYS A 4 4.17 35.92 -35.50
C LYS A 4 5.26 35.75 -34.41
N GLY A 5 5.97 36.82 -34.04
CA GLY A 5 6.98 36.82 -32.98
C GLY A 5 6.44 36.76 -31.55
N ILE A 6 5.24 37.31 -31.29
CA ILE A 6 4.68 37.35 -29.93
C ILE A 6 4.14 35.98 -29.52
N ILE A 7 3.55 35.23 -30.45
CA ILE A 7 3.01 33.88 -30.20
C ILE A 7 4.14 32.89 -29.89
N LEU A 8 5.29 33.01 -30.56
CA LEU A 8 6.44 32.11 -30.32
C LEU A 8 7.09 32.34 -28.94
N ALA A 9 7.13 33.59 -28.47
CA ALA A 9 7.67 33.93 -27.14
C ALA A 9 6.78 33.40 -25.99
N VAL A 10 5.46 33.41 -26.17
CA VAL A 10 4.53 32.89 -25.18
C VAL A 10 4.65 31.37 -25.07
N VAL A 11 4.73 30.64 -26.19
CA VAL A 11 4.82 29.17 -26.18
C VAL A 11 6.11 28.66 -25.53
N LEU A 12 7.24 29.31 -25.76
CA LEU A 12 8.51 28.95 -25.12
C LEU A 12 8.54 29.30 -23.62
N GLY A 13 7.85 30.37 -23.22
CA GLY A 13 7.70 30.76 -21.81
C GLY A 13 6.86 29.76 -21.00
N VAL A 14 5.84 29.14 -21.60
CA VAL A 14 4.99 28.15 -20.90
C VAL A 14 5.68 26.79 -20.76
N ILE A 15 6.51 26.39 -21.74
CA ILE A 15 7.24 25.11 -21.70
C ILE A 15 8.43 25.16 -20.72
N GLY A 16 9.05 26.33 -20.53
CA GLY A 16 10.20 26.51 -19.63
C GLY A 16 9.88 26.44 -18.12
N LEU A 17 8.62 26.57 -17.71
CA LEU A 17 8.22 26.54 -16.29
C LEU A 17 7.86 25.12 -15.78
N ALA A 18 7.85 24.11 -16.66
CA ALA A 18 7.49 22.73 -16.33
C ALA A 18 8.67 21.83 -15.89
N LEU A 19 9.89 22.39 -15.79
CA LEU A 19 11.11 21.64 -15.44
C LEU A 19 11.74 22.12 -14.12
N ILE A 20 10.92 22.33 -13.08
CA ILE A 20 11.42 22.42 -11.71
C ILE A 20 11.35 21.00 -11.10
N PRO A 21 12.48 20.27 -11.00
CA PRO A 21 12.49 19.04 -10.19
C PRO A 21 12.16 19.42 -8.75
N LYS A 22 11.05 18.89 -8.23
CA LYS A 22 10.73 18.87 -6.79
C LYS A 22 11.79 18.02 -6.07
N TYR A 23 12.95 18.63 -5.83
CA TYR A 23 13.98 18.12 -4.97
C TYR A 23 13.62 18.50 -3.53
N ILE A 24 12.83 17.65 -2.87
CA ILE A 24 12.69 17.69 -1.41
C ILE A 24 13.23 16.37 -0.88
N ASN A 25 14.48 16.47 -0.43
CA ASN A 25 15.15 15.55 0.45
C ASN A 25 14.54 15.70 1.85
N ALA A 26 14.04 14.61 2.43
CA ALA A 26 13.61 14.54 3.82
C ALA A 26 14.25 13.33 4.49
N ASN A 27 15.55 13.42 4.76
CA ASN A 27 16.18 12.66 5.83
C ASN A 27 15.89 13.38 7.15
N LYS A 28 15.17 12.73 8.08
CA LYS A 28 15.43 12.71 9.54
C LYS A 28 14.18 12.34 10.35
N LYS A 29 14.16 11.09 10.84
CA LYS A 29 13.81 10.79 12.24
C LYS A 29 14.49 9.48 12.63
N GLN A 30 15.76 9.60 13.01
CA GLN A 30 16.41 8.63 13.88
C GLN A 30 16.01 9.03 15.30
N ASP A 31 15.09 8.27 15.90
CA ASP A 31 14.98 8.26 17.35
C ASP A 31 15.88 7.13 17.86
N THR A 32 17.07 7.54 18.27
CA THR A 32 17.91 6.82 19.20
C THR A 32 17.23 6.81 20.58
N THR A 33 16.84 5.64 21.05
CA THR A 33 16.78 5.33 22.48
C THR A 33 17.54 4.03 22.75
N ASN A 34 18.75 4.25 23.25
CA ASN A 34 19.45 3.50 24.29
C ASN A 34 19.86 2.04 24.02
N ASN A 35 21.15 1.96 23.72
CA ASN A 35 22.08 0.90 24.04
C ASN A 35 21.79 0.11 25.34
N GLU A 36 21.80 -1.21 25.22
CA GLU A 36 22.62 -2.02 26.11
C GLU A 36 23.62 -2.81 25.26
N ASN A 37 24.89 -2.45 25.42
CA ASN A 37 26.00 -3.06 24.74
C ASN A 37 26.18 -4.49 25.25
N THR A 38 25.92 -5.49 24.42
CA THR A 38 26.72 -6.71 24.47
C THR A 38 27.38 -6.84 23.12
N ALA A 39 28.71 -6.81 23.11
CA ALA A 39 29.54 -7.03 21.94
C ALA A 39 29.28 -8.44 21.39
N VAL A 40 28.20 -8.60 20.63
CA VAL A 40 28.01 -9.74 19.77
C VAL A 40 28.76 -9.42 18.50
N THR A 41 29.95 -10.00 18.36
CA THR A 41 30.67 -10.10 17.10
C THR A 41 29.82 -10.95 16.15
N VAL A 42 28.77 -10.34 15.58
CA VAL A 42 27.98 -10.94 14.50
C VAL A 42 28.86 -10.88 13.27
N LYS A 43 29.49 -12.02 12.95
CA LYS A 43 30.10 -12.25 11.65
C LYS A 43 29.01 -12.05 10.59
N GLN A 44 29.22 -11.03 9.78
CA GLN A 44 28.37 -10.60 8.69
C GLN A 44 28.38 -11.69 7.60
N THR A 45 27.37 -12.57 7.61
CA THR A 45 27.01 -13.35 6.42
C THR A 45 25.80 -12.65 5.80
N LYS A 46 26.04 -11.95 4.70
CA LYS A 46 25.01 -11.38 3.83
C LYS A 46 24.31 -12.53 3.10
N GLU A 47 23.18 -12.98 3.63
CA GLU A 47 22.12 -13.56 2.82
C GLU A 47 20.89 -12.67 2.98
N GLU A 48 20.60 -11.90 1.95
CA GLU A 48 19.36 -11.14 1.82
C GLU A 48 18.26 -12.13 1.44
N SER A 49 17.68 -12.81 2.43
CA SER A 49 16.55 -13.70 2.20
C SER A 49 15.31 -12.86 1.86
N GLU A 50 14.84 -12.93 0.62
CA GLU A 50 13.61 -12.29 0.18
C GLU A 50 12.43 -12.81 1.03
N ILE A 51 11.75 -11.92 1.75
CA ILE A 51 10.53 -12.27 2.48
C ILE A 51 9.41 -12.41 1.44
N VAL A 52 9.14 -13.64 1.01
CA VAL A 52 8.04 -13.94 0.09
C VAL A 52 6.74 -14.05 0.89
N MET A 53 5.92 -13.00 0.83
CA MET A 53 4.57 -13.00 1.40
C MET A 53 3.64 -13.91 0.59
N LYS A 54 2.72 -14.57 1.29
CA LYS A 54 1.68 -15.41 0.69
C LYS A 54 0.31 -14.96 1.16
N GLU A 55 -0.67 -15.15 0.29
CA GLU A 55 -2.05 -14.77 0.51
C GLU A 55 -2.96 -16.01 0.51
N ILE A 56 -3.99 -15.99 1.34
CA ILE A 56 -5.02 -17.03 1.43
C ILE A 56 -6.37 -16.37 1.69
N HIS A 57 -7.42 -16.89 1.06
CA HIS A 57 -8.80 -16.47 1.28
C HIS A 57 -9.52 -17.51 2.13
N LEU A 58 -10.14 -17.06 3.21
CA LEU A 58 -10.87 -17.91 4.16
C LEU A 58 -12.33 -17.46 4.22
N ALA A 59 -13.26 -18.42 4.18
CA ALA A 59 -14.68 -18.17 4.33
C ALA A 59 -15.21 -18.94 5.54
N GLY A 60 -15.81 -18.24 6.50
CA GLY A 60 -16.33 -18.86 7.71
C GLY A 60 -17.08 -17.90 8.63
N GLY A 61 -18.37 -18.15 8.83
CA GLY A 61 -19.19 -17.42 9.79
C GLY A 61 -19.24 -15.91 9.54
N CYS A 62 -19.29 -15.14 10.64
CA CYS A 62 -19.20 -13.67 10.58
C CYS A 62 -17.72 -13.26 10.44
N PHE A 63 -17.39 -12.56 9.35
CA PHE A 63 -16.01 -12.18 9.06
C PHE A 63 -15.39 -11.27 10.13
N TRP A 64 -16.16 -10.49 10.89
CA TRP A 64 -15.63 -9.67 12.00
C TRP A 64 -14.90 -10.51 13.06
N GLY A 65 -15.43 -11.68 13.39
CA GLY A 65 -14.79 -12.57 14.35
C GLY A 65 -13.60 -13.32 13.76
N LEU A 66 -13.68 -13.67 12.47
CA LEU A 66 -12.62 -14.38 11.77
C LEU A 66 -11.40 -13.47 11.53
N GLU A 67 -11.63 -12.24 11.07
CA GLU A 67 -10.60 -11.21 10.86
C GLU A 67 -9.83 -10.94 12.15
N GLU A 68 -10.55 -10.59 13.22
CA GLU A 68 -9.94 -10.32 14.54
C GLU A 68 -9.16 -11.52 15.09
N TYR A 69 -9.63 -12.74 14.82
CA TYR A 69 -8.91 -13.94 15.24
C TYR A 69 -7.59 -14.12 14.45
N MET A 70 -7.62 -13.92 13.13
CA MET A 70 -6.46 -14.09 12.26
C MET A 70 -5.41 -13.00 12.48
N ASP A 71 -5.82 -11.75 12.73
CA ASP A 71 -4.92 -10.62 12.98
C ASP A 71 -4.03 -10.84 14.22
N ARG A 72 -4.52 -11.63 15.18
CA ARG A 72 -3.77 -11.97 16.40
C ARG A 72 -2.73 -13.09 16.22
N LEU A 73 -2.71 -13.76 15.06
CA LEU A 73 -1.84 -14.91 14.85
C LEU A 73 -0.41 -14.46 14.47
N PRO A 74 0.63 -14.99 15.15
CA PRO A 74 2.01 -14.68 14.79
C PRO A 74 2.32 -15.07 13.34
N GLY A 75 2.90 -14.13 12.58
CA GLY A 75 3.26 -14.35 11.18
C GLY A 75 2.20 -13.91 10.17
N VAL A 76 1.01 -13.50 10.63
CA VAL A 76 0.05 -12.75 9.80
C VAL A 76 0.50 -11.29 9.74
N PHE A 77 0.58 -10.74 8.53
CA PHE A 77 0.99 -9.36 8.31
C PHE A 77 -0.20 -8.41 8.16
N ASP A 78 -1.27 -8.88 7.52
CA ASP A 78 -2.47 -8.11 7.24
C ASP A 78 -3.67 -9.05 7.05
N VAL A 79 -4.87 -8.58 7.39
CA VAL A 79 -6.14 -9.28 7.19
C VAL A 79 -7.19 -8.27 6.75
N THR A 80 -7.96 -8.63 5.71
CA THR A 80 -9.06 -7.80 5.21
C THR A 80 -10.29 -8.66 4.94
N SER A 81 -11.45 -8.19 5.40
CA SER A 81 -12.74 -8.78 5.09
C SER A 81 -13.30 -8.35 3.74
N GLY A 82 -13.99 -9.27 3.06
CA GLY A 82 -14.64 -9.02 1.78
C GLY A 82 -15.62 -10.12 1.42
N TYR A 83 -16.08 -10.09 0.17
CA TYR A 83 -17.04 -11.03 -0.38
C TYR A 83 -16.46 -11.75 -1.58
N ALA A 84 -16.55 -13.08 -1.60
CA ALA A 84 -15.96 -13.90 -2.66
C ALA A 84 -16.95 -14.89 -3.27
N ASN A 85 -16.62 -15.39 -4.45
CA ASN A 85 -17.27 -16.53 -5.10
C ASN A 85 -18.81 -16.40 -5.31
N GLY A 86 -19.31 -15.18 -5.53
CA GLY A 86 -20.71 -14.91 -5.85
C GLY A 86 -20.91 -14.46 -7.30
N THR A 87 -22.13 -14.04 -7.61
CA THR A 87 -22.58 -13.73 -8.98
C THR A 87 -22.61 -12.23 -9.30
N THR A 88 -22.46 -11.37 -8.30
CA THR A 88 -22.52 -9.91 -8.47
C THR A 88 -21.12 -9.30 -8.45
N GLU A 89 -20.87 -8.32 -9.31
CA GLU A 89 -19.61 -7.59 -9.34
C GLU A 89 -19.62 -6.46 -8.30
N ASN A 90 -18.54 -6.34 -7.52
CA ASN A 90 -18.37 -5.31 -6.48
C ASN A 90 -19.59 -5.16 -5.55
N PRO A 91 -20.04 -6.25 -4.89
CA PRO A 91 -21.24 -6.23 -4.06
C PRO A 91 -21.07 -5.31 -2.85
N LYS A 92 -22.15 -4.65 -2.44
CA LYS A 92 -22.25 -4.00 -1.14
C LYS A 92 -22.75 -4.98 -0.08
N TYR A 93 -22.57 -4.63 1.19
CA TYR A 93 -23.08 -5.41 2.32
C TYR A 93 -24.58 -5.73 2.19
N GLU A 94 -25.38 -4.75 1.80
CA GLU A 94 -26.83 -4.90 1.62
C GLU A 94 -27.18 -5.82 0.45
N ASP A 95 -26.34 -5.84 -0.60
CA ASP A 95 -26.56 -6.72 -1.74
C ASP A 95 -26.42 -8.18 -1.30
N VAL A 96 -25.39 -8.50 -0.51
CA VAL A 96 -25.15 -9.85 0.01
C VAL A 96 -26.29 -10.30 0.92
N LEU A 97 -26.85 -9.40 1.74
CA LEU A 97 -27.97 -9.73 2.62
C LEU A 97 -29.29 -9.98 1.89
N TYR A 98 -29.60 -9.19 0.85
CA TYR A 98 -30.97 -9.10 0.35
C TYR A 98 -31.15 -9.55 -1.11
N LYS A 99 -30.07 -9.70 -1.88
CA LYS A 99 -30.15 -9.92 -3.33
C LYS A 99 -29.72 -11.31 -3.79
N ASN A 100 -29.59 -12.28 -2.88
CA ASN A 100 -29.22 -13.67 -3.19
C ASN A 100 -28.00 -13.77 -4.12
N THR A 101 -26.97 -12.97 -3.82
CA THR A 101 -25.80 -12.83 -4.69
C THR A 101 -24.90 -14.07 -4.70
N GLY A 102 -25.03 -14.94 -3.69
CA GLY A 102 -24.25 -16.17 -3.57
C GLY A 102 -22.81 -15.95 -3.10
N HIS A 103 -22.47 -14.75 -2.61
CA HIS A 103 -21.17 -14.51 -1.99
C HIS A 103 -21.05 -15.21 -0.64
N ALA A 104 -19.82 -15.61 -0.31
CA ALA A 104 -19.38 -15.97 1.04
C ALA A 104 -18.44 -14.91 1.60
#